data_AF-A0A3E2X180-F1
#
_entry.id   AF-A0A3E2X180-F1
#
_cell.length_a   1.000
_cell.length_b   1.000
_cell.length_c   1.000
_cell.angle_alpha   90.00
_cell.angle_beta   90.00
_cell.angle_gamma   90.00
#
_symmetry.space_group_name_H-M   'P 1'
#
loop_
_entity.id
_entity.type
_entity.pdbx_description
1 polymer ?
#
loop_
_entity_poly.entity_id
_entity_poly.type
_entity_poly.pdbx_seq_one_letter_code
_entity_poly.pdbx_strand_id
1 'polypeptide(L)'
;MKEANDNKNVLIESAVGGNADALEELLAGIQDMVFNLSLRMLGTIPDAEDAAQEILVRVMTNLGTFRRESDFQTWVYRITVNYLLNYKKSMFAHQPLDFEFYGNDIKYAVLDETEGLIEEESRQQMAEELKLSCTNVMLQCLDAESRCIFILGTMFRINSRTAGEILQMSPENFRQKLSRIRGKVAAFLAEYCGLSGVGMCTCRKRVEYAVRQKRISPERLEYLKLHPLEDKVLEEYKDEMEKLDELSLVFDELPMYQTPETIKERMVMVLNSSQMKKIQEY
;
A
#
# COMPACT_ATOMS: atom_id res chain seq x y z
N MET A 1 -8.83 16.57 -19.73
CA MET A 1 -9.20 16.76 -18.30
C MET A 1 -10.69 16.97 -18.06
N LYS A 2 -11.37 17.93 -18.71
CA LYS A 2 -12.80 18.21 -18.45
C LYS A 2 -13.73 17.03 -18.79
N GLU A 3 -13.64 16.48 -20.00
CA GLU A 3 -14.48 15.34 -20.44
C GLU A 3 -14.26 14.05 -19.63
N ALA A 4 -13.03 13.74 -19.23
CA ALA A 4 -12.73 12.57 -18.40
C ALA A 4 -13.31 12.71 -16.98
N ASN A 5 -13.29 13.94 -16.43
CA ASN A 5 -13.86 14.21 -15.11
C ASN A 5 -15.40 14.27 -15.16
N ASP A 6 -15.97 14.76 -16.25
CA ASP A 6 -17.42 14.75 -16.50
C ASP A 6 -17.94 13.32 -16.66
N ASN A 7 -17.20 12.45 -17.37
CA ASN A 7 -17.56 11.03 -17.50
C ASN A 7 -17.50 10.28 -16.16
N LYS A 8 -16.50 10.58 -15.32
CA LYS A 8 -16.37 10.00 -13.97
C LYS A 8 -17.51 10.46 -13.04
N ASN A 9 -17.94 11.71 -13.15
CA ASN A 9 -19.09 12.22 -12.37
C ASN A 9 -20.41 11.55 -12.80
N VAL A 10 -20.62 11.32 -14.10
CA VAL A 10 -21.79 10.58 -14.62
C VAL A 10 -21.79 9.13 -14.13
N LEU A 11 -20.62 8.49 -14.09
CA LEU A 11 -20.47 7.13 -13.54
C LEU A 11 -20.84 7.09 -12.04
N ILE A 12 -20.36 8.06 -11.26
CA ILE A 12 -20.70 8.19 -9.84
C ILE A 12 -22.20 8.44 -9.65
N GLU A 13 -22.82 9.29 -10.46
CA GLU A 13 -24.28 9.53 -10.40
C GLU A 13 -25.07 8.27 -10.69
N SER A 14 -24.66 7.51 -11.70
CA SER A 14 -25.29 6.26 -12.07
C SER A 14 -25.18 5.24 -10.94
N ALA A 15 -24.00 5.13 -10.32
CA ALA A 15 -23.77 4.25 -9.18
C ALA A 15 -24.61 4.64 -7.95
N VAL A 16 -24.71 5.94 -7.64
CA VAL A 16 -25.59 6.45 -6.57
C VAL A 16 -27.06 6.20 -6.89
N GLY A 17 -27.45 6.27 -8.16
CA GLY A 17 -28.79 5.95 -8.64
C GLY A 17 -29.14 4.46 -8.68
N GLY A 18 -28.28 3.59 -8.12
CA GLY A 18 -28.53 2.15 -8.01
C GLY A 18 -28.07 1.33 -9.21
N ASN A 19 -27.34 1.90 -10.17
CA ASN A 19 -26.79 1.14 -11.29
C ASN A 19 -25.61 0.26 -10.79
N ALA A 20 -25.82 -1.06 -10.82
CA ALA A 20 -24.86 -2.04 -10.35
C ALA A 20 -23.58 -2.07 -11.20
N ASP A 21 -23.68 -1.96 -12.52
CA ASP A 21 -22.52 -1.97 -13.43
C ASP A 21 -21.64 -0.73 -13.20
N ALA A 22 -22.26 0.44 -13.01
CA ALA A 22 -21.55 1.68 -12.71
C ALA A 22 -20.84 1.62 -11.35
N LEU A 23 -21.48 0.98 -10.36
CA LEU A 23 -20.88 0.76 -9.04
C LEU A 23 -19.70 -0.22 -9.13
N GLU A 24 -19.85 -1.30 -9.90
CA GLU A 24 -18.79 -2.28 -10.13
C GLU A 24 -17.56 -1.61 -10.78
N GLU A 25 -17.77 -0.84 -11.84
CA GLU A 25 -16.70 -0.09 -12.52
C GLU A 25 -16.01 0.89 -11.56
N LEU A 26 -16.79 1.61 -10.74
CA LEU A 26 -16.25 2.57 -9.77
C LEU A 26 -15.38 1.88 -8.71
N LEU A 27 -15.85 0.75 -8.16
CA LEU A 27 -15.12 -0.01 -7.16
C LEU A 27 -13.88 -0.69 -7.75
N ALA A 28 -13.99 -1.26 -8.95
CA ALA A 28 -12.85 -1.82 -9.68
C ALA A 28 -11.77 -0.76 -9.94
N GLY A 29 -12.17 0.48 -10.26
CA GLY A 29 -11.23 1.58 -10.48
C GLY A 29 -10.47 2.06 -9.23
N ILE A 30 -10.91 1.70 -8.02
CA ILE A 30 -10.23 2.08 -6.77
C ILE A 30 -9.63 0.90 -6.00
N GLN A 31 -9.94 -0.34 -6.38
CA GLN A 31 -9.56 -1.54 -5.62
C GLN A 31 -8.04 -1.61 -5.42
N ASP A 32 -7.26 -1.34 -6.47
CA ASP A 32 -5.80 -1.47 -6.44
C ASP A 32 -5.19 -0.39 -5.55
N MET A 33 -5.73 0.82 -5.60
CA MET A 33 -5.29 1.90 -4.71
C MET A 33 -5.54 1.54 -3.23
N VAL A 34 -6.75 1.04 -2.93
CA VAL A 34 -7.13 0.65 -1.57
C VAL A 34 -6.27 -0.52 -1.07
N PHE A 35 -6.05 -1.53 -1.91
CA PHE A 35 -5.22 -2.69 -1.58
C PHE A 35 -3.75 -2.29 -1.37
N ASN A 36 -3.16 -1.50 -2.28
CA ASN A 36 -1.77 -1.06 -2.17
C ASN A 36 -1.51 -0.21 -0.94
N LEU A 37 -2.47 0.63 -0.52
CA LEU A 37 -2.38 1.42 0.69
C LEU A 37 -2.48 0.51 1.92
N SER A 38 -3.43 -0.42 1.91
CA SER A 38 -3.63 -1.39 2.99
C SER A 38 -2.38 -2.28 3.18
N LEU A 39 -1.77 -2.76 2.09
CA LEU A 39 -0.56 -3.58 2.13
C LEU A 39 0.60 -2.85 2.78
N ARG A 40 0.84 -1.61 2.40
CA ARG A 40 1.92 -0.80 2.99
C ARG A 40 1.63 -0.40 4.44
N MET A 41 0.35 -0.18 4.77
CA MET A 41 -0.05 0.15 6.13
C MET A 41 0.05 -1.07 7.07
N LEU A 42 -0.26 -2.27 6.60
CA LEU A 42 -0.44 -3.46 7.46
C LEU A 42 0.68 -4.50 7.33
N GLY A 43 1.50 -4.44 6.28
CA GLY A 43 2.71 -5.23 6.11
C GLY A 43 2.51 -6.70 5.70
N THR A 44 1.28 -7.23 5.73
CA THR A 44 0.96 -8.59 5.28
C THR A 44 -0.15 -8.58 4.25
N ILE A 45 -0.08 -9.49 3.28
CA ILE A 45 -1.12 -9.63 2.25
C ILE A 45 -2.47 -10.01 2.89
N PRO A 46 -2.59 -10.99 3.79
CA PRO A 46 -3.88 -11.35 4.37
C PRO A 46 -4.57 -10.19 5.12
N ASP A 47 -3.82 -9.40 5.90
CA ASP A 47 -4.37 -8.22 6.57
C ASP A 47 -4.81 -7.16 5.55
N ALA A 48 -4.00 -6.95 4.51
CA ALA A 48 -4.31 -6.00 3.44
C ALA A 48 -5.56 -6.40 2.67
N GLU A 49 -5.73 -7.70 2.43
CA GLU A 49 -6.86 -8.27 1.73
C GLU A 49 -8.17 -8.03 2.51
N ASP A 50 -8.16 -8.42 3.78
CA ASP A 50 -9.30 -8.24 4.69
C ASP A 50 -9.66 -6.76 4.87
N ALA A 51 -8.65 -5.90 5.04
CA ALA A 51 -8.86 -4.46 5.19
C ALA A 51 -9.41 -3.83 3.90
N ALA A 52 -8.86 -4.18 2.73
CA ALA A 52 -9.32 -3.64 1.45
C ALA A 52 -10.78 -3.98 1.20
N GLN A 53 -11.18 -5.23 1.45
CA GLN A 53 -12.57 -5.66 1.30
C GLN A 53 -13.52 -4.84 2.18
N GLU A 54 -13.20 -4.69 3.47
CA GLU A 54 -14.02 -3.91 4.40
C GLU A 54 -14.07 -2.42 4.01
N ILE A 55 -12.96 -1.85 3.53
CA ILE A 55 -12.92 -0.46 3.05
C ILE A 55 -13.79 -0.28 1.81
N LEU A 56 -13.73 -1.19 0.84
CA LEU A 56 -14.55 -1.14 -0.36
C LEU A 56 -16.04 -1.26 -0.03
N VAL A 57 -16.41 -2.10 0.95
CA VAL A 57 -17.78 -2.15 1.47
C VAL A 57 -18.19 -0.82 2.10
N ARG A 58 -17.30 -0.15 2.84
CA ARG A 58 -17.56 1.18 3.40
C ARG A 58 -17.71 2.24 2.32
N VAL A 59 -16.87 2.21 1.29
CA VAL A 59 -16.99 3.12 0.14
C VAL A 59 -18.35 2.96 -0.53
N MET A 60 -18.71 1.71 -0.83
CA MET A 60 -19.99 1.36 -1.43
C MET A 60 -21.19 1.83 -0.59
N THR A 61 -21.20 1.51 0.71
CA THR A 61 -22.31 1.87 1.61
C THR A 61 -22.39 3.36 1.94
N ASN A 62 -21.28 4.10 1.83
CA ASN A 62 -21.26 5.55 2.04
C ASN A 62 -21.29 6.35 0.75
N LEU A 63 -21.38 5.73 -0.43
CA LEU A 63 -21.27 6.40 -1.72
C LEU A 63 -22.31 7.53 -1.87
N GLY A 64 -23.54 7.31 -1.41
CA GLY A 64 -24.59 8.32 -1.41
C GLY A 64 -24.31 9.56 -0.55
N THR A 65 -23.30 9.51 0.33
CA THR A 65 -22.88 10.67 1.15
C THR A 65 -21.81 11.52 0.47
N PHE A 66 -21.29 11.10 -0.68
CA PHE A 66 -20.25 11.83 -1.39
C PHE A 66 -20.79 13.12 -2.01
N ARG A 67 -20.44 14.27 -1.42
CA ARG A 67 -20.95 15.61 -1.78
C ARG A 67 -20.19 16.31 -2.91
N ARG A 68 -19.13 15.69 -3.46
CA ARG A 68 -18.26 16.27 -4.50
C ARG A 68 -17.56 17.58 -4.12
N GLU A 69 -17.38 17.78 -2.82
CA GLU A 69 -16.56 18.89 -2.29
C GLU A 69 -15.05 18.60 -2.44
N SER A 70 -14.69 17.36 -2.78
CA SER A 70 -13.34 16.92 -3.15
C SER A 70 -13.43 15.97 -4.34
N ASP A 71 -12.28 15.66 -4.96
CA ASP A 71 -12.20 14.55 -5.91
C ASP A 71 -12.64 13.24 -5.25
N PHE A 72 -13.25 12.36 -6.04
CA PHE A 72 -13.75 11.06 -5.57
C PHE A 72 -12.62 10.24 -4.93
N GLN A 73 -11.43 10.23 -5.55
CA GLN A 73 -10.29 9.49 -5.05
C GLN A 73 -9.81 10.02 -3.69
N THR A 74 -9.83 11.34 -3.48
CA THR A 74 -9.52 11.97 -2.18
C THR A 74 -10.51 11.55 -1.09
N TRP A 75 -11.80 11.45 -1.44
CA TRP A 75 -12.82 10.96 -0.53
C TRP A 75 -12.62 9.48 -0.17
N VAL A 76 -12.27 8.64 -1.13
CA VAL A 76 -11.92 7.22 -0.88
C VAL A 76 -10.67 7.10 -0.01
N TYR A 77 -9.63 7.92 -0.26
CA TYR A 77 -8.44 7.95 0.60
C TYR A 77 -8.80 8.28 2.05
N ARG A 78 -9.71 9.23 2.30
CA ARG A 78 -10.16 9.56 3.67
C ARG A 78 -10.80 8.35 4.36
N ILE A 79 -11.68 7.63 3.69
CA ILE A 79 -12.30 6.41 4.24
C ILE A 79 -11.22 5.36 4.54
N THR A 80 -10.32 5.15 3.57
CA THR A 80 -9.25 4.15 3.65
C THR A 80 -8.29 4.44 4.80
N VAL A 81 -7.79 5.67 4.89
CA VAL A 81 -6.85 6.11 5.94
C VAL A 81 -7.50 6.06 7.31
N ASN A 82 -8.73 6.55 7.45
CA ASN A 82 -9.45 6.48 8.73
C ASN A 82 -9.63 5.02 9.20
N TYR A 83 -9.90 4.10 8.28
CA TYR A 83 -10.00 2.68 8.60
C TYR A 83 -8.64 2.11 9.05
N LEU A 84 -7.59 2.33 8.25
CA LEU A 84 -6.27 1.73 8.47
C LEU A 84 -5.58 2.27 9.72
N LEU A 85 -5.72 3.56 10.04
CA LEU A 85 -5.19 4.13 11.28
C LEU A 85 -5.82 3.51 12.55
N ASN A 86 -7.00 2.93 12.42
CA ASN A 86 -7.73 2.28 13.52
C ASN A 86 -7.72 0.74 13.41
N TYR A 87 -6.96 0.16 12.48
CA TYR A 87 -6.92 -1.28 12.28
C TYR A 87 -6.11 -1.97 13.38
N LYS A 88 -6.80 -2.76 14.22
CA LYS A 88 -6.19 -3.44 15.38
C LYS A 88 -5.97 -4.93 15.20
N LYS A 89 -6.42 -5.52 14.08
CA LYS A 89 -6.32 -6.98 13.88
C LYS A 89 -4.91 -7.43 13.48
N SER A 90 -4.10 -6.52 12.93
CA SER A 90 -2.77 -6.85 12.45
C SER A 90 -1.86 -7.33 13.57
N MET A 91 -0.97 -8.26 13.26
CA MET A 91 0.06 -8.71 14.21
C MET A 91 0.92 -7.54 14.72
N PHE A 92 1.20 -6.54 13.87
CA PHE A 92 2.01 -5.38 14.24
C PHE A 92 1.29 -4.39 15.16
N ALA A 93 -0.04 -4.47 15.27
CA ALA A 93 -0.79 -3.71 16.28
C ALA A 93 -0.61 -4.28 17.68
N HIS A 94 -0.37 -5.60 17.78
CA HIS A 94 -0.17 -6.31 19.05
C HIS A 94 1.30 -6.42 19.43
N GLN A 95 2.19 -6.50 18.45
CA GLN A 95 3.64 -6.57 18.59
C GLN A 95 4.27 -5.51 17.67
N PRO A 96 4.32 -4.25 18.11
CA PRO A 96 4.89 -3.18 17.30
C PRO A 96 6.38 -3.43 17.08
N LEU A 97 6.81 -3.25 15.84
CA LEU A 97 8.23 -3.22 15.49
C LEU A 97 8.79 -1.82 15.75
N ASP A 98 10.09 -1.75 16.01
CA ASP A 98 10.84 -0.51 16.00
C ASP A 98 12.15 -0.68 15.21
N PHE A 99 12.78 0.44 14.89
CA PHE A 99 14.00 0.44 14.08
C PHE A 99 15.20 -0.19 14.79
N GLU A 100 15.26 -0.16 16.12
CA GLU A 100 16.37 -0.74 16.87
C GLU A 100 16.31 -2.26 16.81
N PHE A 101 15.15 -2.83 17.11
CA PHE A 101 14.87 -4.25 16.99
C PHE A 101 15.09 -4.74 15.56
N TYR A 102 14.55 -4.04 14.56
CA TYR A 102 14.69 -4.44 13.16
C TYR A 102 16.14 -4.33 12.66
N GLY A 103 16.88 -3.32 13.11
CA GLY A 103 18.31 -3.19 12.83
C GLY A 103 19.15 -4.32 13.45
N ASN A 104 18.87 -4.69 14.70
CA ASN A 104 19.54 -5.80 15.37
C ASN A 104 19.25 -7.13 14.67
N ASP A 105 18.01 -7.36 14.24
CA ASP A 105 17.67 -8.53 13.44
C ASP A 105 18.47 -8.62 12.12
N ILE A 106 18.66 -7.50 11.42
CA ILE A 106 19.51 -7.46 10.23
C ILE A 106 20.95 -7.84 10.57
N LYS A 107 21.48 -7.34 11.70
CA LYS A 107 22.83 -7.69 12.17
C LYS A 107 22.95 -9.19 12.44
N TYR A 108 21.97 -9.78 13.12
CA TYR A 108 21.95 -11.24 13.37
C TYR A 108 21.90 -12.03 12.06
N ALA A 109 21.11 -11.60 11.08
CA ALA A 109 21.03 -12.25 9.78
C ALA A 109 22.36 -12.18 9.00
N VAL A 110 23.14 -11.11 9.15
CA VAL A 110 24.45 -10.96 8.51
C VAL A 110 25.52 -11.82 9.18
N LEU A 111 25.42 -12.00 10.50
CA LEU A 111 26.31 -12.87 11.28
C LEU A 111 25.94 -14.36 11.19
N ASP A 112 24.79 -14.70 10.60
CA ASP A 112 24.37 -16.09 10.43
C ASP A 112 25.22 -16.77 9.35
N GLU A 113 26.22 -17.53 9.79
CA GLU A 113 27.13 -18.32 8.93
C GLU A 113 26.51 -19.65 8.46
N THR A 114 25.22 -19.88 8.69
CA THR A 114 24.59 -21.15 8.28
C THR A 114 24.64 -21.32 6.77
N GLU A 115 25.31 -22.37 6.30
CA GLU A 115 25.28 -22.78 4.90
C GLU A 115 23.89 -23.30 4.53
N GLY A 116 23.40 -22.79 3.40
CA GLY A 116 22.06 -23.03 2.91
C GLY A 116 21.93 -24.25 2.01
N LEU A 117 20.82 -24.98 2.13
CA LEU A 117 20.47 -26.08 1.22
C LEU A 117 19.65 -25.62 0.00
N ILE A 118 19.29 -24.33 -0.07
CA ILE A 118 18.45 -23.80 -1.14
C ILE A 118 19.24 -23.74 -2.46
N GLU A 119 18.64 -24.21 -3.55
CA GLU A 119 19.23 -24.13 -4.89
C GLU A 119 19.39 -22.66 -5.34
N GLU A 120 20.36 -22.41 -6.21
CA GLU A 120 20.73 -21.03 -6.60
C GLU A 120 19.61 -20.27 -7.34
N GLU A 121 18.86 -20.96 -8.21
CA GLU A 121 17.71 -20.38 -8.91
C GLU A 121 16.59 -20.00 -7.92
N SER A 122 16.23 -20.91 -7.01
CA SER A 122 15.23 -20.64 -5.97
C SER A 122 15.69 -19.55 -5.00
N ARG A 123 17.00 -19.45 -4.72
CA ARG A 123 17.57 -18.38 -3.89
C ARG A 123 17.36 -17.00 -4.52
N GLN A 124 17.48 -16.88 -5.84
CA GLN A 124 17.26 -15.59 -6.52
C GLN A 124 15.79 -15.14 -6.40
N GLN A 125 14.84 -16.05 -6.62
CA GLN A 125 13.42 -15.74 -6.46
C GLN A 125 13.08 -15.39 -5.01
N MET A 126 13.59 -16.15 -4.04
CA MET A 126 13.38 -15.86 -2.62
C MET A 126 14.06 -14.56 -2.17
N ALA A 127 15.17 -14.16 -2.79
CA ALA A 127 15.80 -12.88 -2.51
C ALA A 127 14.91 -11.72 -2.96
N GLU A 128 14.23 -11.85 -4.11
CA GLU A 128 13.27 -10.86 -4.57
C GLU A 128 12.01 -10.85 -3.68
N GLU A 129 11.47 -12.02 -3.34
CA GLU A 129 10.37 -12.14 -2.37
C GLU A 129 10.72 -11.45 -1.04
N LEU A 130 11.91 -11.71 -0.51
CA LEU A 130 12.39 -11.09 0.73
C LEU A 130 12.54 -9.58 0.59
N LYS A 131 13.04 -9.09 -0.54
CA LYS A 131 13.13 -7.66 -0.84
C LYS A 131 11.75 -7.01 -0.75
N LEU A 132 10.75 -7.59 -1.40
CA LEU A 132 9.38 -7.08 -1.42
C LEU A 132 8.72 -7.14 -0.04
N SER A 133 8.88 -8.26 0.67
CA SER A 133 8.39 -8.41 2.03
C SER A 133 9.05 -7.43 3.02
N CYS A 134 10.38 -7.33 3.01
CA CYS A 134 11.11 -6.53 4.00
C CYS A 134 10.87 -5.02 3.85
N THR A 135 10.56 -4.52 2.65
CA THR A 135 10.20 -3.11 2.42
C THR A 135 8.83 -2.77 3.01
N ASN A 136 7.87 -3.70 3.00
CA ASN A 136 6.55 -3.51 3.63
C ASN A 136 6.61 -3.68 5.16
N VAL A 137 7.41 -4.64 5.64
CA VAL A 137 7.60 -4.89 7.08
C VAL A 137 8.39 -3.76 7.76
N MET A 138 9.40 -3.18 7.08
CA MET A 138 10.17 -2.06 7.63
C MET A 138 9.28 -0.86 7.99
N LEU A 139 8.25 -0.57 7.18
CA LEU A 139 7.29 0.50 7.46
C LEU A 139 6.56 0.32 8.80
N GLN A 140 6.49 -0.92 9.31
CA GLN A 140 5.87 -1.22 10.59
C GLN A 140 6.67 -0.69 11.79
N CYS A 141 7.93 -0.28 11.58
CA CYS A 141 8.76 0.41 12.56
C CYS A 141 8.33 1.87 12.82
N LEU A 142 7.53 2.44 11.91
CA LEU A 142 6.88 3.74 12.10
C LEU A 142 5.56 3.56 12.85
N ASP A 143 5.19 4.54 13.68
CA ASP A 143 3.82 4.63 14.18
C ASP A 143 2.82 4.79 13.02
N ALA A 144 1.55 4.44 13.24
CA ALA A 144 0.55 4.39 12.18
C ALA A 144 0.36 5.73 11.46
N GLU A 145 0.43 6.86 12.17
CA GLU A 145 0.29 8.20 11.55
C GLU A 145 1.52 8.52 10.68
N SER A 146 2.73 8.35 11.23
CA SER A 146 3.97 8.56 10.49
C SER A 146 4.08 7.65 9.27
N ARG A 147 3.66 6.39 9.40
CA ARG A 147 3.60 5.42 8.30
C ARG A 147 2.66 5.90 7.20
N CYS A 148 1.46 6.33 7.56
CA CYS A 148 0.49 6.84 6.60
C CYS A 148 1.01 8.09 5.89
N ILE A 149 1.60 9.04 6.61
CA ILE A 149 2.22 10.24 6.03
C ILE A 149 3.31 9.87 5.02
N PHE A 150 4.18 8.93 5.40
CA PHE A 150 5.26 8.47 4.52
C PHE A 150 4.74 7.78 3.26
N ILE A 151 3.74 6.90 3.38
CA ILE A 151 3.17 6.19 2.22
C ILE A 151 2.49 7.19 1.28
N LEU A 152 1.62 8.06 1.80
CA LEU A 152 0.90 9.02 0.98
C LEU A 152 1.87 10.00 0.28
N GLY A 153 2.86 10.52 1.00
CA GLY A 153 3.76 11.55 0.50
C GLY A 153 4.97 11.04 -0.31
N THR A 154 5.50 9.85 0.00
CA THR A 154 6.70 9.31 -0.67
C THR A 154 6.34 8.27 -1.73
N MET A 155 5.44 7.33 -1.41
CA MET A 155 5.13 6.21 -2.31
C MET A 155 4.01 6.57 -3.29
N PHE A 156 2.96 7.23 -2.80
CA PHE A 156 1.79 7.57 -3.61
C PHE A 156 1.88 8.98 -4.21
N ARG A 157 2.89 9.76 -3.81
CA ARG A 157 3.16 11.14 -4.28
C ARG A 157 1.96 12.07 -4.19
N ILE A 158 1.14 11.91 -3.16
CA ILE A 158 0.02 12.81 -2.90
C ILE A 158 0.59 14.15 -2.45
N ASN A 159 0.14 15.23 -3.09
CA ASN A 159 0.54 16.58 -2.76
C ASN A 159 0.09 16.99 -1.34
N SER A 160 0.74 18.00 -0.77
CA SER A 160 0.50 18.41 0.63
C SER A 160 -0.92 18.95 0.90
N ARG A 161 -1.61 19.51 -0.11
CA ARG A 161 -2.99 19.99 0.03
C ARG A 161 -3.94 18.82 0.18
N THR A 162 -3.92 17.91 -0.79
CA THR A 162 -4.74 16.69 -0.78
C THR A 162 -4.40 15.81 0.42
N ALA A 163 -3.12 15.66 0.77
CA ALA A 163 -2.71 14.92 1.95
C ALA A 163 -3.21 15.57 3.26
N GLY A 164 -3.23 16.91 3.32
CA GLY A 164 -3.82 17.66 4.44
C GLY A 164 -5.32 17.42 4.57
N GLU A 165 -6.06 17.37 3.46
CA GLU A 165 -7.48 17.01 3.44
C GLU A 165 -7.72 15.56 3.88
N ILE A 166 -6.85 14.63 3.45
CA ILE A 166 -6.95 13.21 3.81
C ILE A 166 -6.71 13.00 5.31
N LEU A 167 -5.63 13.60 5.83
CA LEU A 167 -5.15 13.39 7.21
C LEU A 167 -5.70 14.42 8.21
N GLN A 168 -6.54 15.36 7.77
CA GLN A 168 -7.11 16.43 8.59
C GLN A 168 -6.03 17.27 9.31
N MET A 169 -5.00 17.68 8.57
CA MET A 169 -3.92 18.53 9.07
C MET A 169 -3.56 19.63 8.06
N SER A 170 -2.85 20.67 8.51
CA SER A 170 -2.38 21.70 7.57
C SER A 170 -1.31 21.13 6.61
N PRO A 171 -1.25 21.64 5.35
CA PRO A 171 -0.21 21.25 4.39
C PRO A 171 1.22 21.47 4.92
N GLU A 172 1.42 22.50 5.74
CA GLU A 172 2.69 22.82 6.39
C GLU A 172 3.07 21.74 7.40
N ASN A 173 2.13 21.32 8.25
CA ASN A 173 2.35 20.27 9.24
C ASN A 173 2.68 18.94 8.53
N PHE A 174 1.93 18.60 7.48
CA PHE A 174 2.20 17.42 6.65
C PHE A 174 3.63 17.42 6.09
N ARG A 175 4.07 18.53 5.46
CA ARG A 175 5.42 18.66 4.90
C ARG A 175 6.51 18.50 5.97
N GLN A 176 6.33 19.12 7.12
CA GLN A 176 7.29 19.02 8.23
C GLN A 176 7.40 17.59 8.76
N LYS A 177 6.26 16.92 8.99
CA LYS A 177 6.24 15.51 9.41
C LYS A 177 6.89 14.61 8.36
N LEU A 178 6.49 14.74 7.09
CA LEU A 178 7.01 13.94 5.98
C LEU A 178 8.53 14.06 5.86
N SER A 179 9.08 15.28 5.93
CA SER A 179 10.53 15.51 5.89
C SER A 179 11.26 14.77 7.03
N ARG A 180 10.76 14.87 8.26
CA ARG A 180 11.34 14.17 9.42
C ARG A 180 11.29 12.66 9.26
N ILE A 181 10.17 12.13 8.76
CA ILE A 181 9.98 10.69 8.58
C ILE A 181 10.88 10.17 7.46
N ARG A 182 10.99 10.88 6.33
CA ARG A 182 11.95 10.58 5.25
C ARG A 182 13.38 10.51 5.77
N GLY A 183 13.78 11.47 6.62
CA GLY A 183 15.10 11.45 7.26
C GLY A 183 15.35 10.21 8.12
N LYS A 184 14.37 9.81 8.95
CA LYS A 184 14.47 8.58 9.77
C LYS A 184 14.62 7.32 8.91
N VAL A 185 13.77 7.16 7.90
CA VAL A 185 13.79 5.99 7.00
C VAL A 185 15.10 5.97 6.20
N ALA A 186 15.54 7.12 5.68
CA ALA A 186 16.79 7.22 4.93
C ALA A 186 18.01 6.85 5.78
N ALA A 187 18.08 7.32 7.03
CA ALA A 187 19.16 6.95 7.95
C ALA A 187 19.21 5.43 8.19
N PHE A 188 18.04 4.82 8.44
CA PHE A 188 17.95 3.37 8.61
C PHE A 188 18.37 2.60 7.34
N LEU A 189 17.88 3.01 6.17
CA LEU A 189 18.24 2.35 4.92
C LEU A 189 19.73 2.48 4.58
N ALA A 190 20.33 3.65 4.85
CA ALA A 190 21.76 3.88 4.62
C ALA A 190 22.64 3.01 5.54
N GLU A 191 22.25 2.82 6.79
CA GLU A 191 23.01 1.98 7.72
C GLU A 191 22.84 0.48 7.41
N TYR A 192 21.60 0.05 7.13
CA TYR A 192 21.27 -1.36 7.11
C TYR A 192 21.07 -1.93 5.71
N CYS A 193 20.43 -1.24 4.77
CA CYS A 193 19.97 -1.82 3.50
C CYS A 193 20.99 -1.67 2.37
N GLY A 194 21.47 -2.77 1.77
CA GLY A 194 22.41 -2.73 0.65
C GLY A 194 21.86 -2.11 -0.63
N LEU A 195 20.53 -1.99 -0.78
CA LEU A 195 19.92 -1.26 -1.91
C LEU A 195 20.22 0.25 -1.85
N SER A 196 20.59 0.79 -0.68
CA SER A 196 21.09 2.16 -0.56
C SER A 196 22.50 2.35 -1.13
N GLY A 197 23.17 1.26 -1.53
CA GLY A 197 24.56 1.24 -2.00
C GLY A 197 25.61 1.14 -0.88
N VAL A 198 25.25 1.43 0.37
CA VAL A 198 26.18 1.47 1.51
C VAL A 198 25.82 0.54 2.68
N GLY A 199 24.56 0.07 2.75
CA GLY A 199 24.11 -0.76 3.87
C GLY A 199 24.65 -2.20 3.84
N MET A 200 24.71 -2.83 5.02
CA MET A 200 25.32 -4.15 5.19
C MET A 200 24.45 -5.35 4.74
N CYS A 201 23.14 -5.18 4.64
CA CYS A 201 22.21 -6.23 4.24
C CYS A 201 22.27 -6.49 2.73
N THR A 202 22.28 -7.75 2.32
CA THR A 202 21.93 -8.17 0.95
C THR A 202 20.81 -9.20 1.00
N CYS A 203 19.74 -9.00 0.23
CA CYS A 203 18.56 -9.87 0.26
C CYS A 203 18.93 -11.33 -0.01
N ARG A 204 19.81 -11.55 -1.00
CA ARG A 204 20.34 -12.88 -1.36
C ARG A 204 21.03 -13.61 -0.21
N LYS A 205 21.82 -12.91 0.63
CA LYS A 205 22.50 -13.53 1.79
C LYS A 205 21.55 -13.80 2.95
N ARG A 206 20.41 -13.11 3.01
CA ARG A 206 19.43 -13.25 4.10
C ARG A 206 18.37 -14.31 3.85
N VAL A 207 18.34 -14.95 2.69
CA VAL A 207 17.30 -15.92 2.32
C VAL A 207 17.18 -17.04 3.36
N GLU A 208 18.29 -17.70 3.70
CA GLU A 208 18.29 -18.84 4.64
C GLU A 208 17.80 -18.43 6.03
N TYR A 209 18.29 -17.29 6.54
CA TYR A 209 17.82 -16.73 7.80
C TYR A 209 16.33 -16.41 7.75
N ALA A 210 15.85 -15.77 6.67
CA ALA A 210 14.45 -15.39 6.51
C ALA A 210 13.50 -16.60 6.43
N VAL A 211 13.91 -17.68 5.76
CA VAL A 211 13.16 -18.96 5.71
C VAL A 211 13.09 -19.59 7.09
N ARG A 212 14.22 -19.66 7.82
CA ARG A 212 14.27 -20.22 9.19
C ARG A 212 13.38 -19.46 10.17
N GLN A 213 13.38 -18.13 10.07
CA GLN A 213 12.50 -17.24 10.84
C GLN A 213 11.06 -17.20 10.32
N LYS A 214 10.72 -18.02 9.31
CA LYS A 214 9.38 -18.14 8.69
C LYS A 214 8.82 -16.82 8.15
N ARG A 215 9.70 -15.94 7.64
CA ARG A 215 9.31 -14.67 7.03
C ARG A 215 8.94 -14.80 5.56
N ILE A 216 9.52 -15.79 4.90
CA ILE A 216 9.23 -16.19 3.52
C ILE A 216 9.18 -17.71 3.49
N SER A 217 8.37 -18.29 2.60
CA SER A 217 8.26 -19.73 2.41
C SER A 217 8.74 -20.10 1.01
N PRO A 218 9.67 -21.07 0.86
CA PRO A 218 10.07 -21.60 -0.43
C PRO A 218 8.90 -22.13 -1.27
N GLU A 219 7.90 -22.71 -0.61
CA GLU A 219 6.71 -23.30 -1.23
C GLU A 219 5.65 -22.24 -1.59
N ARG A 220 5.75 -21.05 -0.99
CA ARG A 220 4.77 -19.97 -1.11
C ARG A 220 5.45 -18.60 -1.12
N LEU A 221 5.85 -18.17 -2.32
CA LEU A 221 6.23 -16.80 -2.62
C LEU A 221 4.95 -15.97 -2.75
N GLU A 222 4.66 -15.10 -1.80
CA GLU A 222 3.41 -14.36 -1.71
C GLU A 222 3.43 -13.11 -2.58
N TYR A 223 4.51 -12.34 -2.54
CA TYR A 223 4.64 -11.11 -3.31
C TYR A 223 4.91 -11.37 -4.79
N LEU A 224 5.75 -12.36 -5.13
CA LEU A 224 6.03 -12.71 -6.54
C LEU A 224 4.82 -13.31 -7.27
N LYS A 225 3.78 -13.73 -6.56
CA LYS A 225 2.50 -14.17 -7.15
C LYS A 225 1.57 -13.00 -7.47
N LEU A 226 1.86 -11.79 -6.99
CA LEU A 226 1.08 -10.60 -7.33
C LEU A 226 1.48 -10.11 -8.73
N HIS A 227 0.48 -9.78 -9.54
CA HIS A 227 0.72 -9.16 -10.85
C HIS A 227 1.02 -7.67 -10.66
N PRO A 228 2.05 -7.10 -11.30
CA PRO A 228 2.26 -5.65 -11.29
C PRO A 228 1.18 -4.93 -12.12
N LEU A 229 0.91 -3.66 -11.82
CA LEU A 229 0.08 -2.80 -12.66
C LEU A 229 0.81 -2.47 -13.99
N GLU A 230 0.06 -2.30 -15.08
CA GLU A 230 0.63 -1.86 -16.37
C GLU A 230 1.12 -0.40 -16.29
N ASP A 231 2.34 -0.14 -16.76
CA ASP A 231 3.07 1.13 -16.61
C ASP A 231 2.28 2.38 -17.07
N LYS A 232 1.40 2.25 -18.08
CA LYS A 232 0.61 3.37 -18.63
C LYS A 232 -0.42 3.96 -17.65
N VAL A 233 -0.88 3.21 -16.66
CA VAL A 233 -1.90 3.68 -15.70
C VAL A 233 -1.31 4.66 -14.68
N LEU A 234 0.03 4.71 -14.56
CA LEU A 234 0.75 5.52 -13.57
C LEU A 234 1.11 6.93 -14.07
N GLU A 235 1.31 7.12 -15.38
CA GLU A 235 1.75 8.38 -15.98
C GLU A 235 0.63 9.42 -16.13
N GLU A 236 -0.64 9.01 -16.31
CA GLU A 236 -1.73 9.93 -16.69
C GLU A 236 -2.16 10.95 -15.60
N TYR A 237 -1.68 10.84 -14.35
CA TYR A 237 -2.10 11.70 -13.23
C TYR A 237 -0.98 12.48 -12.52
N LYS A 238 0.28 12.38 -12.96
CA LYS A 238 1.44 12.85 -12.18
C LYS A 238 2.27 14.00 -12.79
N ASP A 239 2.28 14.13 -14.11
CA ASP A 239 3.27 14.94 -14.84
C ASP A 239 3.32 16.45 -14.54
N GLU A 240 2.23 17.08 -14.11
CA GLU A 240 2.22 18.53 -13.87
C GLU A 240 2.56 18.94 -12.42
N MET A 241 2.49 18.01 -11.47
CA MET A 241 2.84 18.28 -10.07
C MET A 241 4.29 17.89 -9.72
N GLU A 242 4.96 17.15 -10.62
CA GLU A 242 6.27 16.51 -10.39
C GLU A 242 7.50 17.36 -10.76
N LYS A 243 7.37 18.51 -11.44
CA LYS A 243 8.51 19.38 -11.84
C LYS A 243 9.29 20.03 -10.67
N LEU A 244 8.89 19.79 -9.40
CA LEU A 244 9.51 20.39 -8.22
C LEU A 244 10.14 19.38 -7.23
N ASP A 245 10.06 18.08 -7.51
CA ASP A 245 10.48 17.01 -6.58
C ASP A 245 11.62 16.13 -7.18
N GLU A 246 12.44 16.72 -8.08
CA GLU A 246 13.47 16.08 -8.94
C GLU A 246 14.60 15.28 -8.23
N LEU A 247 14.55 15.04 -6.92
CA LEU A 247 15.59 14.30 -6.17
C LEU A 247 15.10 13.02 -5.47
N SER A 248 13.86 12.55 -5.71
CA SER A 248 13.30 11.36 -5.04
C SER A 248 13.56 10.00 -5.73
N LEU A 249 14.40 10.01 -6.78
CA LEU A 249 14.63 8.97 -7.80
C LEU A 249 15.12 7.58 -7.31
N VAL A 250 15.18 7.30 -6.01
CA VAL A 250 15.58 5.98 -5.46
C VAL A 250 14.38 5.06 -5.25
N PHE A 251 13.15 5.59 -5.24
CA PHE A 251 11.93 4.80 -5.02
C PHE A 251 11.00 4.69 -6.25
N ASP A 252 11.37 5.32 -7.37
CA ASP A 252 10.69 5.15 -8.68
C ASP A 252 10.73 3.70 -9.18
N GLU A 253 11.65 2.89 -8.67
CA GLU A 253 11.88 1.51 -9.12
C GLU A 253 11.06 0.45 -8.36
N LEU A 254 10.18 0.83 -7.43
CA LEU A 254 9.33 -0.13 -6.68
C LEU A 254 7.96 -0.34 -7.37
N PRO A 255 7.59 -1.57 -7.75
CA PRO A 255 6.35 -1.83 -8.49
C PRO A 255 5.10 -1.62 -7.61
N MET A 256 4.02 -1.14 -8.22
CA MET A 256 2.66 -1.20 -7.67
C MET A 256 1.98 -2.48 -8.15
N TYR A 257 1.23 -3.14 -7.26
CA TYR A 257 0.66 -4.47 -7.53
C TYR A 257 -0.83 -4.39 -7.82
N GLN A 258 -1.32 -5.19 -8.74
CA GLN A 258 -2.72 -5.55 -8.90
C GLN A 258 -3.20 -6.30 -7.67
N THR A 259 -4.45 -6.07 -7.32
CA THR A 259 -5.14 -6.78 -6.25
C THR A 259 -5.24 -8.28 -6.60
N PRO A 260 -5.00 -9.22 -5.65
CA PRO A 260 -5.23 -10.65 -5.87
C PRO A 260 -6.62 -10.98 -6.42
N GLU A 261 -6.69 -11.97 -7.31
CA GLU A 261 -7.92 -12.35 -8.03
C GLU A 261 -9.05 -12.79 -7.09
N THR A 262 -8.69 -13.37 -5.95
CA THR A 262 -9.58 -13.74 -4.83
C THR A 262 -10.38 -12.58 -4.28
N ILE A 263 -9.82 -11.36 -4.24
CA ILE A 263 -10.56 -10.17 -3.77
C ILE A 263 -11.51 -9.68 -4.84
N LYS A 264 -11.05 -9.63 -6.08
CA LYS A 264 -11.88 -9.21 -7.21
C LYS A 264 -13.14 -10.08 -7.28
N GLU A 265 -13.00 -11.38 -7.16
CA GLU A 265 -14.12 -12.32 -7.09
C GLU A 265 -15.05 -12.06 -5.89
N ARG A 266 -14.49 -11.83 -4.70
CA ARG A 266 -15.27 -11.51 -3.50
C ARG A 266 -16.04 -10.19 -3.63
N MET A 267 -15.46 -9.18 -4.27
CA MET A 267 -16.14 -7.92 -4.56
C MET A 267 -17.33 -8.14 -5.47
N VAL A 268 -17.16 -8.89 -6.57
CA VAL A 268 -18.25 -9.23 -7.50
C VAL A 268 -19.35 -10.01 -6.78
N MET A 269 -19.01 -10.95 -5.88
CA MET A 269 -20.00 -11.66 -5.07
C MET A 269 -20.78 -10.74 -4.13
N VAL A 270 -20.10 -9.80 -3.46
CA VAL A 270 -20.75 -8.83 -2.58
C VAL A 270 -21.69 -7.93 -3.38
N LEU A 271 -21.25 -7.40 -4.52
CA LEU A 271 -22.05 -6.55 -5.41
C LEU A 271 -23.31 -7.25 -5.91
N ASN A 272 -23.23 -8.55 -6.21
CA ASN A 272 -24.36 -9.34 -6.68
C ASN A 272 -25.24 -9.95 -5.56
N SER A 273 -24.89 -9.70 -4.29
CA SER A 273 -25.59 -10.29 -3.15
C SER A 273 -27.02 -9.76 -2.98
N SER A 274 -27.91 -10.57 -2.39
CA SER A 274 -29.31 -10.17 -2.12
C SER A 274 -29.39 -9.04 -1.08
N GLN A 275 -28.38 -8.93 -0.22
CA GLN A 275 -28.22 -7.82 0.72
C GLN A 275 -27.90 -6.52 -0.03
N MET A 276 -27.04 -6.56 -1.06
CA MET A 276 -26.77 -5.39 -1.90
C MET A 276 -27.97 -4.96 -2.74
N LYS A 277 -28.74 -5.91 -3.26
CA LYS A 277 -30.00 -5.59 -3.98
C LYS A 277 -31.01 -4.85 -3.10
N LYS A 278 -31.11 -5.22 -1.82
CA LYS A 278 -31.96 -4.49 -0.86
C LYS A 278 -31.43 -3.10 -0.54
N ILE A 279 -30.12 -2.89 -0.50
CA ILE A 279 -29.51 -1.57 -0.27
C ILE A 279 -29.72 -0.66 -1.50
N GLN A 280 -29.73 -1.22 -2.72
CA GLN A 280 -29.99 -0.50 -3.98
C GLN A 280 -31.47 -0.12 -4.18
N GLU A 281 -32.39 -0.73 -3.44
CA GLU A 281 -33.84 -0.46 -3.51
C GLU A 281 -34.32 0.67 -2.56
N TYR A 282 -33.42 1.23 -1.73
CA TYR A 282 -33.67 2.37 -0.83
C TYR A 282 -32.98 3.64 -1.34
#